data_AF-A0A3B8J8G5-F1
#
_entry.id   AF-A0A3B8J8G5-F1
#
_cell.length_a   1.000
_cell.length_b   1.000
_cell.length_c   1.000
_cell.angle_alpha   90.00
_cell.angle_beta   90.00
_cell.angle_gamma   90.00
#
_symmetry.space_group_name_H-M   'P 1'
#
loop_
_entity.id
_entity.type
_entity.pdbx_description
1 polymer ?
#
loop_
_entity_poly.entity_id
_entity_poly.type
_entity_poly.pdbx_seq_one_letter_code
_entity_poly.pdbx_strand_id
1 'polypeptide(L)'
;MESSENINLSFATAAIIGMLVLTVLLILFFVAYQRRLLKEQNARQAEREAHQKELLRASLESQEREQSRMAAELHDGAGAMLSTTRLYLQQLRLQPDSTQAKDWLKMAENMLRDTVTTIRTISQNLQPAELESIGLVGAVRTLTDTLEKTGAVQVHTDLHPTPELGPEAQLLLYRMAQELINNAIKHAQARTLTVRLTADEAAVRL
;
A
#
# COMPACT_ATOMS: atom_id res chain seq x y z
N MET A 1 10.17 9.24 86.91
CA MET A 1 9.83 10.01 85.68
C MET A 1 10.64 9.54 84.48
N GLU A 2 11.95 9.32 84.58
CA GLU A 2 12.80 8.88 83.44
C GLU A 2 12.41 7.52 82.84
N SER A 3 11.99 6.54 83.64
CA SER A 3 11.65 5.18 83.13
C SER A 3 10.41 5.17 82.20
N SER A 4 9.38 5.97 82.51
CA SER A 4 8.19 6.10 81.66
C SER A 4 8.46 6.83 80.34
N GLU A 5 9.42 7.76 80.32
CA GLU A 5 9.79 8.53 79.14
C GLU A 5 10.57 7.68 78.12
N ASN A 6 11.47 6.83 78.60
CA ASN A 6 12.21 5.86 77.78
C ASN A 6 11.30 4.81 77.13
N ILE A 7 10.28 4.35 77.86
CA ILE A 7 9.29 3.39 77.33
C ILE A 7 8.50 4.04 76.19
N ASN A 8 8.01 5.27 76.36
CA ASN A 8 7.25 5.97 75.32
C ASN A 8 8.09 6.25 74.05
N LEU A 9 9.37 6.62 74.20
CA LEU A 9 10.28 6.85 73.08
C LEU A 9 10.52 5.57 72.26
N SER A 10 10.71 4.42 72.94
CA SER A 10 10.90 3.13 72.27
C SER A 10 9.68 2.72 71.43
N PHE A 11 8.46 2.92 71.94
CA PHE A 11 7.22 2.66 71.19
C PHE A 11 7.08 3.56 69.96
N ALA A 12 7.42 4.85 70.07
CA ALA A 12 7.37 5.79 68.96
C ALA A 12 8.32 5.40 67.83
N THR A 13 9.57 5.01 68.15
CA THR A 13 10.54 4.56 67.14
C THR A 13 10.10 3.28 66.43
N ALA A 14 9.54 2.31 67.15
CA ALA A 14 9.01 1.08 66.55
C ALA A 14 7.83 1.37 65.60
N ALA A 15 6.94 2.30 65.96
CA ALA A 15 5.82 2.71 65.10
C ALA A 15 6.30 3.39 63.80
N ILE A 16 7.32 4.25 63.88
CA ILE A 16 7.90 4.91 62.69
C ILE A 16 8.55 3.88 61.77
N ILE A 17 9.33 2.94 62.32
CA ILE A 17 9.96 1.87 61.53
C ILE A 17 8.87 1.01 60.87
N GLY A 18 7.83 0.64 61.61
CA GLY A 18 6.70 -0.12 61.07
C GLY A 18 5.98 0.62 59.93
N MET A 19 5.76 1.92 60.09
CA MET A 19 5.16 2.77 59.05
C MET A 19 6.06 2.86 57.82
N LEU A 20 7.37 3.07 57.98
CA LEU A 20 8.33 3.11 56.87
C LEU A 20 8.37 1.78 56.11
N VAL A 21 8.41 0.65 56.82
CA VAL A 21 8.37 -0.68 56.20
C VAL A 21 7.07 -0.87 55.41
N LEU A 22 5.93 -0.50 55.99
CA LEU A 22 4.64 -0.58 55.30
C LEU A 22 4.61 0.31 54.04
N THR A 23 5.11 1.54 54.12
CA THR A 23 5.19 2.44 52.96
C THR A 23 6.07 1.86 51.86
N VAL A 24 7.24 1.31 52.21
CA VAL A 24 8.13 0.67 51.22
C VAL A 24 7.45 -0.54 50.58
N LEU A 25 6.77 -1.38 51.34
CA LEU A 25 6.03 -2.52 50.80
C LEU A 25 4.91 -2.10 49.85
N LEU A 26 4.16 -1.04 50.19
CA LEU A 26 3.11 -0.48 49.32
C LEU A 26 3.69 0.09 48.03
N ILE A 27 4.82 0.80 48.10
CA ILE A 27 5.51 1.32 46.91
C ILE A 27 5.98 0.17 46.02
N LEU A 28 6.62 -0.87 46.60
CA LEU A 28 7.08 -2.04 45.85
C LEU A 28 5.92 -2.77 45.19
N PHE A 29 4.81 -2.96 45.92
CA PHE A 29 3.60 -3.56 45.38
C PHE A 29 3.03 -2.72 44.21
N PHE A 30 2.94 -1.40 44.38
CA PHE A 30 2.43 -0.50 43.35
C PHE A 30 3.32 -0.51 42.10
N VAL A 31 4.64 -0.46 42.25
CA VAL A 31 5.61 -0.53 41.13
C VAL A 31 5.50 -1.88 40.42
N ALA A 32 5.41 -2.99 41.16
CA ALA A 32 5.25 -4.31 40.58
C ALA A 32 3.92 -4.44 39.80
N TYR A 33 2.83 -3.89 40.34
CA TYR A 33 1.53 -3.85 39.69
C TYR A 33 1.57 -3.03 38.38
N GLN A 34 2.12 -1.82 38.41
CA GLN A 34 2.27 -0.96 37.24
C GLN A 34 3.12 -1.62 36.14
N ARG A 35 4.23 -2.26 36.52
CA ARG A 35 5.09 -2.99 35.56
C ARG A 35 4.36 -4.13 34.87
N ARG A 36 3.52 -4.89 35.59
CA ARG A 36 2.70 -5.96 35.01
C ARG A 36 1.68 -5.39 34.02
N LEU A 37 0.97 -4.34 34.41
CA LEU A 37 -0.03 -3.69 33.56
C LEU A 37 0.58 -3.14 32.26
N LEU A 38 1.72 -2.45 32.35
CA LEU A 38 2.42 -1.92 31.19
C LEU A 38 2.89 -3.04 30.26
N LYS A 39 3.39 -4.16 30.83
CA LYS A 39 3.81 -5.33 30.04
C LYS A 39 2.64 -5.96 29.29
N GLU A 40 1.47 -6.07 29.91
CA GLU A 40 0.25 -6.55 29.25
C GLU A 40 -0.22 -5.61 28.15
N GLN A 41 -0.19 -4.29 28.37
CA GLN A 41 -0.53 -3.30 27.35
C GLN A 41 0.40 -3.39 26.14
N ASN A 42 1.71 -3.45 26.38
CA ASN A 42 2.70 -3.59 25.32
C ASN A 42 2.53 -4.90 24.53
N ALA A 43 2.25 -6.01 25.21
CA ALA A 43 1.96 -7.29 24.56
C ALA A 43 0.71 -7.21 23.68
N ARG A 44 -0.39 -6.62 24.17
CA ARG A 44 -1.61 -6.42 23.39
C ARG A 44 -1.40 -5.51 22.19
N GLN A 45 -0.58 -4.47 22.33
CA GLN A 45 -0.27 -3.58 21.22
C GLN A 45 0.57 -4.28 20.16
N ALA A 46 1.60 -5.03 20.56
CA ALA A 46 2.40 -5.84 19.65
C ALA A 46 1.55 -6.88 18.89
N GLU A 47 0.59 -7.53 19.56
CA GLU A 47 -0.35 -8.46 18.93
C GLU A 47 -1.23 -7.77 17.89
N ARG A 48 -1.77 -6.58 18.20
CA ARG A 48 -2.57 -5.78 17.25
C ARG A 48 -1.74 -5.35 16.03
N GLU A 49 -0.53 -4.88 16.25
CA GLU A 49 0.38 -4.49 15.16
C GLU A 49 0.74 -5.68 14.27
N ALA A 50 0.98 -6.85 14.87
CA ALA A 50 1.23 -8.09 14.12
C ALA A 50 0.00 -8.49 13.29
N HIS A 51 -1.19 -8.44 13.87
CA HIS A 51 -2.43 -8.76 13.16
C HIS A 51 -2.73 -7.78 12.02
N GLN A 52 -2.50 -6.47 12.22
CA GLN A 52 -2.63 -5.47 11.15
C GLN A 52 -1.66 -5.74 10.00
N LYS A 53 -0.41 -6.12 10.30
CA LYS A 53 0.57 -6.51 9.27
C LYS A 53 0.14 -7.77 8.51
N GLU A 54 -0.43 -8.74 9.20
CA GLU A 54 -0.95 -9.96 8.58
C GLU A 54 -2.11 -9.66 7.62
N LEU A 55 -3.07 -8.84 8.04
CA LEU A 55 -4.18 -8.40 7.17
C LEU A 55 -3.69 -7.65 5.94
N LEU A 56 -2.71 -6.75 6.11
CA LEU A 56 -2.09 -6.03 4.99
C LEU A 56 -1.42 -6.99 4.02
N ARG A 57 -0.63 -7.95 4.52
CA ARG A 57 0.02 -8.98 3.68
C ARG A 57 -0.99 -9.81 2.92
N ALA A 58 -2.04 -10.30 3.58
CA ALA A 58 -3.10 -11.08 2.93
C ALA A 58 -3.81 -10.29 1.82
N SER A 59 -4.05 -8.99 2.03
CA SER A 59 -4.63 -8.11 1.02
C SER A 59 -3.70 -7.96 -0.20
N LEU A 60 -2.40 -7.79 0.02
CA LEU A 60 -1.41 -7.67 -1.05
C LEU A 60 -1.29 -8.96 -1.86
N GLU A 61 -1.18 -10.11 -1.19
CA GLU A 61 -1.16 -11.41 -1.86
C GLU A 61 -2.42 -11.64 -2.69
N SER A 62 -3.59 -11.25 -2.16
CA SER A 62 -4.85 -11.32 -2.90
C SER A 62 -4.80 -10.45 -4.16
N GLN A 63 -4.25 -9.24 -4.05
CA GLN A 63 -4.10 -8.31 -5.17
C GLN A 63 -3.09 -8.81 -6.22
N GLU A 64 -1.98 -9.44 -5.81
CA GLU A 64 -1.00 -10.04 -6.72
C GLU A 64 -1.56 -11.27 -7.45
N ARG A 65 -2.34 -12.11 -6.76
CA ARG A 65 -3.04 -13.24 -7.41
C ARG A 65 -4.06 -12.74 -8.43
N GLU A 66 -4.81 -11.70 -8.10
CA GLU A 66 -5.75 -11.04 -9.01
C GLU A 66 -5.03 -10.52 -10.26
N GLN A 67 -3.91 -9.82 -10.08
CA GLN A 67 -3.08 -9.36 -11.20
C GLN A 67 -2.58 -10.51 -12.05
N SER A 68 -2.00 -11.54 -11.42
CA SER A 68 -1.52 -12.74 -12.14
C SER A 68 -2.63 -13.38 -12.97
N ARG A 69 -3.85 -13.44 -12.44
CA ARG A 69 -5.02 -13.90 -13.19
C ARG A 69 -5.36 -12.96 -14.36
N MET A 70 -5.37 -11.65 -14.15
CA MET A 70 -5.57 -10.67 -15.22
C MET A 70 -4.49 -10.75 -16.31
N ALA A 71 -3.24 -11.09 -15.99
CA ALA A 71 -2.19 -11.31 -16.99
C ALA A 71 -2.48 -12.54 -17.84
N ALA A 72 -2.92 -13.62 -17.20
CA ALA A 72 -3.31 -14.84 -17.91
C ALA A 72 -4.51 -14.56 -18.83
N GLU A 73 -5.56 -13.90 -18.31
CA GLU A 73 -6.73 -13.48 -19.09
C GLU A 73 -6.35 -12.55 -20.25
N LEU A 74 -5.38 -11.64 -20.04
CA LEU A 74 -4.83 -10.80 -21.10
C LEU A 74 -4.14 -11.65 -22.17
N HIS A 75 -3.25 -12.56 -21.78
CA HIS A 75 -2.52 -13.39 -22.72
C HIS A 75 -3.50 -14.16 -23.62
N ASP A 76 -4.54 -14.75 -23.03
CA ASP A 76 -5.53 -15.51 -23.77
C ASP A 76 -6.41 -14.60 -24.65
N GLY A 77 -6.91 -13.50 -24.09
CA GLY A 77 -7.75 -12.53 -24.80
C GLY A 77 -7.04 -11.83 -25.96
N ALA A 78 -5.81 -11.34 -25.73
CA ALA A 78 -4.97 -10.74 -26.76
C ALA A 78 -4.57 -11.78 -27.83
N GLY A 79 -4.27 -13.02 -27.41
CA GLY A 79 -3.99 -14.13 -28.32
C GLY A 79 -5.16 -14.42 -29.28
N ALA A 80 -6.39 -14.41 -28.76
CA ALA A 80 -7.60 -14.61 -29.57
C ALA A 80 -7.82 -13.44 -30.56
N MET A 81 -7.66 -12.19 -30.13
CA MET A 81 -7.81 -11.01 -30.99
C MET A 81 -6.74 -10.96 -32.11
N LEU A 82 -5.48 -11.27 -31.79
CA LEU A 82 -4.41 -11.35 -32.78
C LEU A 82 -4.61 -12.50 -33.76
N SER A 83 -5.10 -13.65 -33.29
CA SER A 83 -5.44 -14.79 -34.16
C SER A 83 -6.55 -14.42 -35.14
N THR A 84 -7.58 -13.71 -34.68
CA THR A 84 -8.67 -13.20 -35.52
C THR A 84 -8.17 -12.17 -36.53
N THR A 85 -7.27 -11.26 -36.10
CA THR A 85 -6.59 -10.30 -36.99
C THR A 85 -5.83 -11.04 -38.10
N ARG A 86 -5.10 -12.12 -37.75
CA ARG A 86 -4.37 -12.95 -38.72
C ARG A 86 -5.31 -13.60 -39.74
N LEU A 87 -6.49 -14.05 -39.31
CA LEU A 87 -7.50 -14.64 -40.22
C LEU A 87 -8.01 -13.63 -41.24
N TYR A 88 -8.33 -12.40 -40.82
CA TYR A 88 -8.74 -11.34 -41.75
C TYR A 88 -7.65 -11.01 -42.77
N LEU A 89 -6.39 -10.90 -42.32
CA LEU A 89 -5.25 -10.68 -43.22
C LEU A 89 -5.00 -11.87 -44.16
N GLN A 90 -5.25 -13.10 -43.71
CA GLN A 90 -5.14 -14.29 -44.55
C GLN A 90 -6.21 -14.32 -45.63
N GLN A 91 -7.46 -13.96 -45.31
CA GLN A 91 -8.54 -13.82 -46.30
C GLN A 91 -8.20 -12.75 -47.35
N LEU A 92 -7.65 -11.61 -46.90
CA LEU A 92 -7.17 -10.55 -47.78
C LEU A 92 -6.07 -11.04 -48.74
N ARG A 93 -5.15 -11.88 -48.24
CA ARG A 93 -4.07 -12.45 -49.06
C ARG A 93 -4.56 -13.47 -50.08
N LEU A 94 -5.59 -14.26 -49.73
CA LEU A 94 -6.15 -15.30 -50.60
C LEU A 94 -7.07 -14.71 -51.68
N GLN A 95 -7.78 -13.63 -51.37
CA GLN A 95 -8.75 -13.01 -52.27
C GLN A 95 -8.59 -11.48 -52.30
N PRO A 96 -7.46 -10.96 -52.84
CA PRO A 96 -7.16 -9.54 -52.83
C PRO A 96 -8.16 -8.69 -53.62
N ASP A 97 -8.77 -9.25 -54.67
CA ASP A 97 -9.75 -8.57 -55.52
C ASP A 97 -11.21 -8.76 -55.08
N SER A 98 -11.43 -9.38 -53.91
CA SER A 98 -12.77 -9.57 -53.36
C SER A 98 -13.43 -8.22 -53.06
N THR A 99 -14.73 -8.11 -53.28
CA THR A 99 -15.53 -6.95 -52.84
C THR A 99 -15.47 -6.76 -51.32
N GLN A 100 -15.16 -7.82 -50.56
CA GLN A 100 -15.01 -7.80 -49.10
C GLN A 100 -13.59 -7.46 -48.62
N ALA A 101 -12.61 -7.33 -49.53
CA ALA A 101 -11.21 -7.09 -49.17
C ALA A 101 -11.04 -5.83 -48.29
N LYS A 102 -11.73 -4.75 -48.63
CA LYS A 102 -11.72 -3.52 -47.83
C LYS A 102 -12.32 -3.71 -46.43
N ASP A 103 -13.36 -4.53 -46.32
CA ASP A 103 -14.01 -4.81 -45.03
C ASP A 103 -13.10 -5.66 -44.12
N TRP A 104 -12.45 -6.70 -44.67
CA TRP A 104 -11.50 -7.50 -43.90
C TRP A 104 -10.30 -6.68 -43.42
N LEU A 105 -9.76 -5.80 -44.26
CA LEU A 105 -8.67 -4.90 -43.86
C LEU A 105 -9.11 -4.00 -42.70
N LYS A 106 -10.31 -3.39 -42.80
CA LYS A 106 -10.87 -2.55 -41.74
C LYS A 106 -11.13 -3.32 -40.44
N MET A 107 -11.61 -4.57 -40.54
CA MET A 107 -11.81 -5.43 -39.38
C MET A 107 -10.47 -5.80 -38.72
N ALA A 108 -9.43 -6.08 -39.50
CA ALA A 108 -8.09 -6.34 -38.99
C ALA A 108 -7.49 -5.12 -38.26
N GLU A 109 -7.61 -3.93 -38.84
CA GLU A 109 -7.15 -2.68 -38.22
C GLU A 109 -7.89 -2.37 -36.92
N ASN A 110 -9.21 -2.57 -36.90
CA ASN A 110 -10.02 -2.37 -35.70
C ASN A 110 -9.60 -3.34 -34.59
N MET A 111 -9.50 -4.64 -34.90
CA MET A 111 -9.10 -5.67 -33.95
C MET A 111 -7.70 -5.44 -33.39
N LEU A 112 -6.76 -5.00 -34.24
CA LEU A 112 -5.41 -4.64 -33.82
C LEU A 112 -5.41 -3.45 -32.85
N ARG A 113 -6.18 -2.40 -33.14
CA ARG A 113 -6.31 -1.24 -32.26
C ARG A 113 -6.94 -1.60 -30.92
N ASP A 114 -7.96 -2.43 -30.92
CA ASP A 114 -8.64 -2.87 -29.69
C ASP A 114 -7.70 -3.73 -28.84
N THR A 115 -6.91 -4.59 -29.49
CA THR A 115 -5.84 -5.37 -28.83
C THR A 115 -4.82 -4.48 -28.15
N VAL A 116 -4.28 -3.47 -28.86
CA VAL A 116 -3.31 -2.53 -28.31
C VAL A 116 -3.89 -1.75 -27.13
N THR A 117 -5.15 -1.32 -27.23
CA THR A 117 -5.84 -0.59 -26.15
C THR A 117 -6.02 -1.47 -24.92
N THR A 118 -6.40 -2.73 -25.11
CA THR A 118 -6.61 -3.73 -24.05
C THR A 118 -5.30 -4.06 -23.33
N ILE A 119 -4.24 -4.36 -24.08
CA ILE A 119 -2.89 -4.59 -23.53
C ILE A 119 -2.42 -3.38 -22.72
N ARG A 120 -2.57 -2.17 -23.27
CA ARG A 120 -2.14 -0.95 -22.58
C ARG A 120 -2.86 -0.76 -21.26
N THR A 121 -4.18 -0.96 -21.24
CA THR A 121 -5.03 -0.78 -20.05
C THR A 121 -4.68 -1.80 -18.97
N ILE A 122 -4.45 -3.06 -19.36
CA ILE A 122 -4.17 -4.15 -18.40
C ILE A 122 -2.71 -4.11 -17.92
N SER A 123 -1.74 -3.80 -18.79
CA SER A 123 -0.33 -3.59 -18.38
C SER A 123 -0.19 -2.50 -17.33
N GLN A 124 -0.95 -1.40 -17.43
CA GLN A 124 -0.98 -0.35 -16.40
C GLN A 124 -1.46 -0.86 -15.02
N ASN A 125 -2.23 -1.96 -14.98
CA ASN A 125 -2.77 -2.54 -13.75
C ASN A 125 -1.87 -3.64 -13.16
N LEU A 126 -1.12 -4.38 -14.00
CA LEU A 126 -0.42 -5.61 -13.64
C LEU A 126 0.93 -5.42 -12.97
N GLN A 127 1.79 -4.59 -13.53
CA GLN A 127 3.08 -4.26 -12.97
C GLN A 127 3.43 -2.91 -13.56
N PRO A 128 3.77 -1.89 -12.75
CA PRO A 128 4.13 -0.61 -13.32
C PRO A 128 5.50 -0.86 -13.94
N ALA A 129 5.56 -1.07 -15.26
CA ALA A 129 6.84 -1.21 -15.97
C ALA A 129 7.72 0.03 -15.71
N GLU A 130 7.08 1.16 -15.41
CA GLU A 130 7.73 2.37 -14.92
C GLU A 130 8.44 2.17 -13.56
N LEU A 131 7.93 1.35 -12.66
CA LEU A 131 8.54 1.14 -11.35
C LEU A 131 9.91 0.44 -11.45
N GLU A 132 10.03 -0.56 -12.31
CA GLU A 132 11.32 -1.24 -12.54
C GLU A 132 12.31 -0.39 -13.35
N SER A 133 11.82 0.44 -14.29
CA SER A 133 12.68 1.18 -15.21
C SER A 133 13.07 2.58 -14.74
N ILE A 134 12.19 3.28 -14.02
CA ILE A 134 12.38 4.68 -13.59
C ILE A 134 12.14 4.89 -12.08
N GLY A 135 11.88 3.82 -11.32
CA GLY A 135 11.73 3.85 -9.86
C GLY A 135 10.42 4.47 -9.37
N LEU A 136 10.20 4.42 -8.05
CA LEU A 136 8.95 4.89 -7.40
C LEU A 136 8.56 6.32 -7.77
N VAL A 137 9.50 7.28 -7.67
CA VAL A 137 9.24 8.69 -7.95
C VAL A 137 8.80 8.89 -9.40
N GLY A 138 9.47 8.22 -10.34
CA GLY A 138 9.15 8.27 -11.76
C GLY A 138 7.79 7.64 -12.06
N ALA A 139 7.53 6.45 -11.50
CA ALA A 139 6.27 5.74 -11.67
C ALA A 139 5.08 6.56 -11.14
N VAL A 140 5.18 7.14 -9.94
CA VAL A 140 4.12 8.00 -9.37
C VAL A 140 3.89 9.23 -10.24
N ARG A 141 4.95 9.84 -10.79
CA ARG A 141 4.82 10.97 -11.73
C ARG A 141 4.08 10.56 -13.00
N THR A 142 4.44 9.43 -13.61
CA THR A 142 3.74 8.93 -14.80
C THR A 142 2.26 8.64 -14.54
N LEU A 143 1.95 8.09 -13.37
CA LEU A 143 0.58 7.86 -12.93
C LEU A 143 -0.22 9.17 -12.84
N THR A 144 0.33 10.20 -12.18
CA THR A 144 -0.32 11.50 -12.04
C THR A 144 -0.44 12.25 -13.37
N ASP A 145 0.58 12.18 -14.24
CA ASP A 145 0.56 12.83 -15.56
C ASP A 145 -0.48 12.17 -16.48
N THR A 146 -0.63 10.85 -16.38
CA THR A 146 -1.67 10.12 -17.14
C THR A 146 -3.06 10.52 -16.67
N LEU A 147 -3.24 10.69 -15.36
CA LEU A 147 -4.50 11.17 -14.79
C LEU A 147 -4.81 12.60 -15.24
N GLU A 148 -3.84 13.51 -15.18
CA GLU A 148 -4.02 14.90 -15.59
C GLU A 148 -4.43 15.01 -17.08
N LYS A 149 -3.82 14.18 -17.95
CA LYS A 149 -4.17 14.10 -19.37
C LYS A 149 -5.62 13.69 -19.65
N THR A 150 -6.29 13.03 -18.70
CA THR A 150 -7.72 12.71 -18.86
C THR A 150 -8.61 13.95 -18.76
N GLY A 151 -8.11 15.05 -18.18
CA GLY A 151 -8.88 16.27 -17.93
C GLY A 151 -9.95 16.15 -16.85
N ALA A 152 -10.07 14.99 -16.20
CA ALA A 152 -11.09 14.74 -15.18
C ALA A 152 -10.78 15.45 -13.85
N VAL A 153 -9.50 15.63 -13.51
CA VAL A 153 -9.04 16.20 -12.24
C VAL A 153 -7.77 17.01 -12.47
N GLN A 154 -7.62 18.14 -11.78
CA GLN A 154 -6.39 18.93 -11.78
C GLN A 154 -5.41 18.35 -10.76
N VAL A 155 -4.19 18.00 -11.19
CA VAL A 155 -3.24 17.28 -10.34
C VAL A 155 -2.03 18.15 -10.00
N HIS A 156 -1.70 18.25 -8.71
CA HIS A 156 -0.48 18.87 -8.22
C HIS A 156 0.44 17.80 -7.62
N THR A 157 1.71 17.84 -8.00
CA THR A 157 2.71 16.86 -7.55
C THR A 157 3.84 17.53 -6.79
N ASP A 158 4.19 16.95 -5.65
CA ASP A 158 5.29 17.38 -4.79
C ASP A 158 6.13 16.14 -4.44
N LEU A 159 6.98 15.72 -5.38
CA LEU A 159 7.66 14.44 -5.35
C LEU A 159 9.16 14.64 -5.13
N HIS A 160 9.65 14.25 -3.94
CA HIS A 160 11.06 14.28 -3.58
C HIS A 160 11.75 12.93 -3.86
N PRO A 161 13.08 12.93 -4.08
CA PRO A 161 13.86 11.71 -4.12
C PRO A 161 13.70 10.89 -2.84
N THR A 162 13.57 9.57 -3.00
CA THR A 162 13.52 8.63 -1.87
C THR A 162 14.88 7.95 -1.69
N PRO A 163 15.21 7.49 -0.47
CA PRO A 163 16.33 6.57 -0.27
C PRO A 163 16.13 5.27 -1.05
N GLU A 164 17.19 4.46 -1.14
CA GLU A 164 17.14 3.18 -1.86
C GLU A 164 16.18 2.22 -1.14
N LEU A 165 15.02 2.00 -1.76
CA LEU A 165 13.97 1.12 -1.27
C LEU A 165 14.08 -0.23 -1.95
N GLY A 166 13.88 -1.32 -1.20
CA GLY A 166 13.76 -2.66 -1.79
C GLY A 166 12.55 -2.75 -2.76
N PRO A 167 12.56 -3.68 -3.74
CA PRO A 167 11.51 -3.79 -4.76
C PRO A 167 10.10 -3.91 -4.18
N GLU A 168 9.96 -4.67 -3.10
CA GLU A 168 8.69 -4.91 -2.41
C GLU A 168 8.13 -3.62 -1.77
N ALA A 169 9.00 -2.78 -1.17
CA ALA A 169 8.60 -1.51 -0.57
C ALA A 169 8.22 -0.46 -1.62
N GLN A 170 8.95 -0.42 -2.74
CA GLN A 170 8.59 0.45 -3.87
C GLN A 170 7.24 0.06 -4.45
N LEU A 171 7.01 -1.23 -4.66
CA LEU A 171 5.74 -1.74 -5.19
C LEU A 171 4.59 -1.41 -4.25
N LEU A 172 4.78 -1.62 -2.94
CA LEU A 172 3.79 -1.31 -1.92
C LEU A 172 3.37 0.17 -1.94
N LEU A 173 4.33 1.09 -1.93
CA LEU A 173 4.06 2.53 -1.97
C LEU A 173 3.37 2.95 -3.27
N TYR A 174 3.79 2.37 -4.41
CA TYR A 174 3.15 2.65 -5.68
C TYR A 174 1.68 2.16 -5.70
N ARG A 175 1.40 0.97 -5.16
CA ARG A 175 0.04 0.44 -5.06
C ARG A 175 -0.83 1.28 -4.11
N MET A 176 -0.28 1.76 -3.01
CA MET A 176 -0.96 2.72 -2.13
C MET A 176 -1.32 4.01 -2.89
N ALA A 177 -0.39 4.55 -3.70
CA ALA A 177 -0.67 5.72 -4.52
C ALA A 177 -1.83 5.48 -5.49
N GLN A 178 -1.81 4.36 -6.23
CA GLN A 178 -2.88 3.99 -7.15
C GLN A 178 -4.24 3.93 -6.46
N GLU A 179 -4.31 3.25 -5.32
CA GLU A 179 -5.57 3.05 -4.61
C GLU A 179 -6.11 4.35 -4.00
N LEU A 180 -5.25 5.17 -3.41
CA LEU A 180 -5.64 6.47 -2.86
C LEU A 180 -6.14 7.43 -3.96
N ILE A 181 -5.46 7.45 -5.10
CA ILE A 181 -5.87 8.26 -6.27
C ILE A 181 -7.21 7.77 -6.81
N ASN A 182 -7.37 6.46 -7.00
CA ASN A 182 -8.61 5.86 -7.48
C ASN A 182 -9.78 6.17 -6.53
N ASN A 183 -9.55 6.08 -5.22
CA ASN A 183 -10.55 6.41 -4.22
C ASN A 183 -10.91 7.90 -4.24
N ALA A 184 -9.95 8.81 -4.41
CA ALA A 184 -10.21 10.23 -4.54
C ALA A 184 -11.07 10.56 -5.79
N ILE A 185 -10.83 9.88 -6.91
CA ILE A 185 -11.58 10.09 -8.14
C ILE A 185 -13.01 9.53 -8.02
N LYS A 186 -13.15 8.27 -7.60
CA LYS A 186 -14.44 7.56 -7.60
C LYS A 186 -15.36 7.98 -6.47
N HIS A 187 -14.81 8.21 -5.29
CA HIS A 187 -15.61 8.41 -4.08
C HIS A 187 -15.64 9.85 -3.62
N ALA A 188 -14.58 10.64 -3.83
CA ALA A 188 -14.51 12.02 -3.36
C ALA A 188 -14.96 13.07 -4.38
N GLN A 189 -15.21 12.69 -5.65
CA GLN A 189 -15.50 13.63 -6.76
C GLN A 189 -14.52 14.81 -6.80
N ALA A 190 -13.25 14.54 -6.48
CA ALA A 190 -12.24 15.58 -6.31
C ALA A 190 -11.99 16.32 -7.63
N ARG A 191 -12.11 17.65 -7.62
CA ARG A 191 -11.71 18.50 -8.76
C ARG A 191 -10.21 18.80 -8.78
N THR A 192 -9.57 18.65 -7.63
CA THR A 192 -8.14 18.90 -7.44
C THR A 192 -7.56 17.81 -6.57
N LEU A 193 -6.42 17.25 -6.98
CA LEU A 193 -5.69 16.21 -6.28
C LEU A 193 -4.26 16.70 -6.02
N THR A 194 -3.75 16.57 -4.79
CA THR A 194 -2.35 16.83 -4.47
C THR A 194 -1.69 15.53 -4.03
N VAL A 195 -0.62 15.13 -4.71
CA VAL A 195 0.18 13.94 -4.38
C VAL A 195 1.53 14.40 -3.91
N ARG A 196 1.91 14.02 -2.67
CA ARG A 196 3.18 14.40 -2.07
C ARG A 196 3.97 13.14 -1.69
N LEU A 197 5.19 13.01 -2.19
CA LEU A 197 6.11 11.95 -1.80
C LEU A 197 7.32 12.58 -1.13
N THR A 198 7.55 12.27 0.14
CA THR A 198 8.66 12.81 0.95
C THR A 198 9.39 11.68 1.65
N ALA A 199 10.67 11.87 1.92
CA ALA A 199 11.48 10.94 2.68
C ALA A 199 12.30 11.69 3.73
N ASP A 200 12.37 11.13 4.93
CA ASP A 200 13.33 11.48 5.97
C ASP A 200 14.29 10.30 6.24
N GLU A 201 15.28 10.46 7.11
CA GLU A 201 16.25 9.40 7.43
C GLU A 201 15.62 8.11 7.99
N ALA A 202 14.38 8.18 8.49
CA ALA A 202 13.70 7.06 9.14
C ALA A 202 12.48 6.53 8.38
N ALA A 203 11.88 7.30 7.47
CA ALA A 203 10.61 6.95 6.84
C ALA A 203 10.39 7.62 5.47
N VAL A 204 9.68 6.90 4.60
CA VAL A 204 9.10 7.43 3.36
C VAL A 204 7.60 7.65 3.58
N ARG A 205 7.08 8.81 3.16
CA ARG A 205 5.69 9.22 3.30
C ARG A 205 5.11 9.59 1.94
N LEU A 206 3.94 9.03 1.65
CA LEU A 206 3.10 9.28 0.49
C LEU A 206 1.76 9.87 0.94
#